data_AF-A0A969QEP0-F1
#
_entry.id   AF-A0A969QEP0-F1
#
_cell.length_a   1.000
_cell.length_b   1.000
_cell.length_c   1.000
_cell.angle_alpha   90.00
_cell.angle_beta   90.00
_cell.angle_gamma   90.00
#
_symmetry.space_group_name_H-M   'P 1'
#
loop_
_entity.id
_entity.type
_entity.pdbx_description
1 polymer ?
#
loop_
_entity_poly.entity_id
_entity_poly.type
_entity_poly.pdbx_seq_one_letter_code
_entity_poly.pdbx_strand_id
1 'polypeptide(L)' 'MSNYNSRKLEGTPNWMRFAPYAALGILVFSLNSTSELNYFWKGYLTILQAQAGIVMLYFAMFKFRQYSKNK' A
#
# COMPACT_ATOMS: atom_id res chain seq x y z
N MET A 1 -43.05 -5.51 -16.18
CA MET A 1 -41.94 -6.46 -16.25
C MET A 1 -40.66 -5.73 -15.89
N SER A 2 -40.02 -6.16 -14.79
CA SER A 2 -38.84 -5.51 -14.20
C SER A 2 -37.63 -5.60 -15.13
N ASN A 3 -37.01 -4.46 -15.46
CA ASN A 3 -35.70 -4.47 -16.09
C ASN A 3 -34.60 -4.38 -15.01
N TYR A 4 -33.60 -5.20 -15.19
CA TYR A 4 -32.75 -5.75 -14.14
C TYR A 4 -31.72 -4.73 -13.66
N ASN A 5 -31.80 -4.43 -12.36
CA ASN A 5 -30.70 -4.29 -11.41
C ASN A 5 -29.29 -4.08 -12.03
N SER A 6 -29.00 -2.87 -12.51
CA SER A 6 -27.70 -2.52 -13.12
C SER A 6 -26.91 -1.49 -12.31
N ARG A 7 -27.05 -1.47 -10.98
CA ARG A 7 -26.28 -0.60 -10.08
C ARG A 7 -25.44 -1.36 -9.05
N LYS A 8 -25.11 -2.63 -9.31
CA LYS A 8 -24.15 -3.38 -8.51
C LYS A 8 -22.78 -3.41 -9.17
N LEU A 9 -22.21 -2.23 -9.36
CA LEU A 9 -20.75 -2.07 -9.31
C LEU A 9 -20.51 -1.13 -8.14
N GLU A 10 -20.64 -1.76 -6.96
CA GLU A 10 -20.15 -1.29 -5.68
C GLU A 10 -18.75 -0.72 -5.89
N GLY A 11 -18.68 0.62 -5.97
CA GLY A 11 -17.41 1.33 -6.05
C GLY A 11 -16.56 0.86 -4.90
N THR A 12 -15.37 0.33 -5.20
CA THR A 12 -14.41 -0.07 -4.18
C THR A 12 -14.31 1.07 -3.16
N PRO A 13 -14.56 0.82 -1.86
CA PRO A 13 -14.62 1.90 -0.89
C PRO A 13 -13.32 2.70 -1.01
N ASN A 14 -13.42 4.02 -1.15
CA ASN A 14 -12.29 4.91 -1.45
C ASN A 14 -11.14 4.73 -0.43
N TRP A 15 -11.47 4.21 0.76
CA TRP A 15 -10.54 3.85 1.83
C TRP A 15 -9.60 2.67 1.50
N MET A 16 -10.01 1.75 0.64
CA MET A 16 -9.20 0.59 0.24
C MET A 16 -7.95 1.00 -0.56
N ARG A 17 -7.93 2.22 -1.10
CA ARG A 17 -6.74 2.83 -1.71
C ARG A 17 -5.64 3.08 -0.69
N PHE A 18 -5.95 3.24 0.60
CA PHE A 18 -4.97 3.44 1.67
C PHE A 18 -4.38 2.13 2.21
N ALA A 19 -5.01 0.98 1.92
CA ALA A 19 -4.55 -0.33 2.38
C ALA A 19 -3.07 -0.62 2.07
N PRO A 20 -2.54 -0.42 0.84
CA PRO A 20 -1.13 -0.69 0.56
C PRO A 20 -0.20 0.26 1.32
N TYR A 21 -0.62 1.50 1.58
CA TYR A 21 0.16 2.48 2.34
C TYR A 21 0.23 2.11 3.82
N ALA A 22 -0.90 1.71 4.41
CA ALA A 22 -0.96 1.25 5.79
C ALA A 22 -0.15 -0.04 5.99
N ALA A 23 -0.25 -1.00 5.07
CA ALA A 23 0.51 -2.24 5.12
C ALA A 23 2.03 -1.98 5.09
N LEU A 24 2.49 -1.09 4.21
CA LEU A 24 3.92 -0.74 4.15
C LEU A 24 4.37 0.07 5.37
N GLY A 25 3.54 0.97 5.89
CA GLY A 25 3.83 1.71 7.12
C GLY A 25 4.01 0.76 8.32
N ILE A 26 3.11 -0.21 8.49
CA ILE A 26 3.20 -1.22 9.55
C ILE A 26 4.45 -2.08 9.39
N LEU A 27 4.80 -2.47 8.16
CA LEU A 27 5.97 -3.28 7.88
C LEU A 27 7.27 -2.55 8.23
N VAL A 28 7.44 -1.31 7.76
CA VAL A 28 8.62 -0.47 8.06
C VAL A 28 8.70 -0.18 9.56
N PHE A 29 7.57 0.11 10.21
CA PHE A 29 7.50 0.34 11.65
C PHE A 29 7.95 -0.90 12.45
N SER A 30 7.44 -2.08 12.10
CA SER A 30 7.74 -3.33 12.80
C SER A 30 9.21 -3.73 12.66
N LEU A 31 9.77 -3.56 11.45
CA LEU A 31 11.20 -3.82 11.20
C LEU A 31 12.10 -2.85 11.97
N ASN A 32 11.67 -1.60 12.14
CA ASN A 32 12.42 -0.62 12.93
C ASN A 32 12.21 -0.76 14.44
N SER A 33 11.04 -1.15 14.92
CA SER A 33 10.77 -1.24 16.36
C SER A 33 11.59 -2.35 17.04
N THR A 34 11.79 -3.47 16.35
CA THR A 34 12.50 -4.65 16.89
C THR A 34 14.02 -4.52 16.79
N SER A 35 14.54 -3.51 16.09
CA SER A 35 15.96 -3.37 15.87
C SER A 35 16.64 -2.61 17.03
N GLU A 36 17.53 -3.30 17.76
CA GLU A 36 18.44 -2.75 18.78
C GLU A 36 19.72 -2.13 18.17
N LEU A 37 19.64 -1.72 16.90
CA LEU A 37 20.75 -1.05 16.22
C LEU A 37 21.01 0.33 16.84
N ASN A 38 22.28 0.74 16.79
CA ASN A 38 22.72 2.06 17.21
C ASN A 38 21.86 3.14 16.54
N TYR A 39 21.44 4.16 17.31
CA TYR A 39 20.40 5.12 16.95
C TYR A 39 20.66 5.79 15.59
N PHE A 40 21.92 6.09 15.28
CA PHE A 40 22.32 6.68 14.00
C PHE A 40 22.06 5.76 12.80
N TRP A 41 22.44 4.49 12.93
CA TRP A 41 22.21 3.46 11.92
C TRP A 41 20.73 3.15 11.75
N LYS A 42 19.98 3.15 12.85
CA LYS A 42 18.53 2.94 12.85
C LYS A 42 17.81 4.02 12.04
N GLY A 43 18.16 5.30 12.25
CA GLY A 43 17.59 6.40 11.48
C GLY A 43 17.92 6.29 9.98
N TYR A 44 19.18 6.00 9.65
CA TYR A 44 19.61 5.81 8.27
C TYR A 44 18.86 4.66 7.55
N LEU A 45 18.72 3.52 8.22
CA LEU A 45 17.97 2.36 7.69
C LEU A 45 16.47 2.64 7.58
N THR A 46 15.90 3.42 8.51
CA THR A 46 14.49 3.85 8.42
C THR A 46 14.26 4.66 7.15
N ILE A 47 15.14 5.60 6.83
CA ILE A 47 15.03 6.44 5.62
C ILE A 47 15.17 5.59 4.36
N LEU A 48 16.12 4.65 4.32
CA LEU A 48 16.28 3.72 3.20
C LEU A 48 15.04 2.83 3.00
N GLN A 49 14.46 2.30 4.08
CA GLN A 49 13.24 1.51 4.03
C GLN A 49 12.04 2.34 3.55
N ALA A 50 11.94 3.61 3.95
CA ALA A 50 10.89 4.51 3.47
C ALA A 50 11.01 4.76 1.96
N GLN A 51 12.22 5.02 1.46
CA GLN A 51 12.47 5.20 0.02
C GLN A 51 12.13 3.93 -0.78
N ALA A 52 12.59 2.76 -0.33
CA ALA A 52 12.26 1.48 -0.96
C ALA A 52 10.75 1.19 -0.92
N GLY A 53 10.09 1.51 0.20
CA GLY A 53 8.64 1.38 0.38
C GLY A 53 7.84 2.25 -0.60
N ILE A 54 8.28 3.49 -0.87
CA ILE A 54 7.65 4.37 -1.86
C ILE A 54 7.74 3.77 -3.27
N VAL A 55 8.90 3.21 -3.64
CA VAL A 55 9.08 2.54 -4.93
C VAL A 55 8.17 1.32 -5.05
N MET A 56 8.07 0.50 -4.00
CA MET A 56 7.13 -0.62 -3.94
C MET A 56 5.67 -0.17 -4.06
N LEU A 57 5.27 0.92 -3.38
CA LEU A 57 3.93 1.49 -3.49
C LEU A 57 3.60 1.91 -4.91
N TYR A 58 4.53 2.61 -5.57
CA TYR A 58 4.37 3.02 -6.95
C TYR A 58 4.11 1.82 -7.86
N PHE A 59 4.93 0.77 -7.71
CA PHE A 59 4.81 -0.43 -8.53
C PHE A 59 3.52 -1.22 -8.24
N ALA A 60 3.14 -1.33 -6.97
CA ALA A 60 1.90 -1.97 -6.54
C ALA A 60 0.68 -1.23 -7.12
N MET A 61 0.63 0.09 -6.97
CA MET A 61 -0.43 0.95 -7.51
C MET A 61 -0.50 0.86 -9.04
N PHE A 62 0.65 0.87 -9.72
CA PHE A 62 0.73 0.69 -11.17
C PHE A 62 0.16 -0.67 -11.59
N LYS A 63 0.55 -1.75 -10.93
CA LYS A 63 0.06 -3.10 -11.22
C LYS A 63 -1.44 -3.24 -10.95
N PHE A 64 -1.94 -2.68 -9.84
CA PHE A 64 -3.38 -2.64 -9.54
C PHE A 64 -4.17 -1.89 -10.63
N ARG A 65 -3.65 -0.76 -11.11
CA ARG A 65 -4.28 0.00 -12.21
C ARG A 65 -4.34 -0.80 -13.50
N GLN A 66 -3.29 -1.54 -13.85
CA GLN A 66 -3.28 -2.40 -15.04
C GLN A 66 -4.25 -3.58 -14.90
N TYR A 67 -4.29 -4.22 -13.72
CA TYR A 67 -5.21 -5.32 -13.47
C TYR A 67 -6.68 -4.88 -13.51
N SER A 68 -6.99 -3.67 -13.04
CA SER A 68 -8.33 -3.07 -13.15
C SER A 68 -8.71 -2.68 -14.58
N LYS A 69 -7.77 -2.52 -15.50
CA LYS A 69 -8.04 -2.21 -16.92
C LYS A 69 -8.25 -3.47 -17.78
N ASN A 70 -7.72 -4.61 -17.35
CA ASN A 70 -7.84 -5.90 -18.04
C ASN A 70 -9.10 -6.70 -17.64
N LYS A 71 -9.99 -6.11 -16.84
CA LYS A 71 -11.22 -6.71 -16.35
C LYS A 71 -12.40 -5.86 -16.79
#